data_AF-A0A9P2XGG6-F1
#
_entry.id   AF-A0A9P2XGG6-F1
#
_cell.length_a   1.000
_cell.length_b   1.000
_cell.length_c   1.000
_cell.angle_alpha   90.00
_cell.angle_beta   90.00
_cell.angle_gamma   90.00
#
_symmetry.space_group_name_H-M   'P 1'
#
loop_
_entity.id
_entity.type
_entity.pdbx_description
1 polymer ?
#
loop_
_entity_poly.entity_id
_entity_poly.type
_entity_poly.pdbx_seq_one_letter_code
_entity_poly.pdbx_strand_id
1 'polypeptide(L)'
;MEKPATIVGFKIGHALIDELDVMAKVKAQQAWRKIIARMRYKQAGLLNGIDVATTPEGFKFTYEQFVKEANKSEAKRKLYGMIQASTYDNEANLPDDYISSLYESYPPQLISAYLRGQFVNLTSGAVYPDFDRVLNHTDEEIKKGEPLLIGMDFNVLKMAAVVYVIREGKPRALDELVGVRDTPTMCQLINERFPDHDITVIPDASGQATSSKNFSESDHAILKKNGFKVEVNGVNPGIKDRITAVNAQILNAEGERHLKVNTNKCPNFTATLEQQVYDDFGMPDKSAGLDHVGDAGGYPIAKRFPVIIQKIFKRRAIAGFSR
;
A
#
# COMPACT_ATOMS: atom_id res chain seq x y z
N MET A 1 16.91 -1.25 -5.57
CA MET A 1 17.82 -1.44 -6.73
C MET A 1 17.07 -1.25 -8.05
N GLU A 2 17.33 -0.17 -8.79
CA GLU A 2 16.47 0.23 -9.92
C GLU A 2 16.79 -0.50 -11.23
N LYS A 3 18.08 -0.64 -11.58
CA LYS A 3 18.56 -1.19 -12.86
C LYS A 3 19.51 -2.39 -12.65
N PRO A 4 19.03 -3.58 -12.24
CA PRO A 4 19.88 -4.77 -12.04
C PRO A 4 20.74 -5.14 -13.26
N ALA A 5 20.28 -4.80 -14.46
CA ALA A 5 21.00 -5.06 -15.71
C ALA A 5 22.36 -4.36 -15.81
N THR A 6 22.58 -3.25 -15.10
CA THR A 6 23.84 -2.49 -15.16
C THR A 6 24.95 -3.08 -14.28
N ILE A 7 24.66 -4.13 -13.50
CA ILE A 7 25.65 -4.84 -12.68
C ILE A 7 26.47 -5.76 -13.57
N VAL A 8 27.45 -5.17 -14.27
CA VAL A 8 28.32 -5.85 -15.25
C VAL A 8 29.78 -5.40 -15.10
N GLY A 9 30.72 -6.20 -15.62
CA GLY A 9 32.13 -5.79 -15.79
C GLY A 9 33.04 -5.86 -14.55
N PHE A 10 32.56 -5.53 -13.35
CA PHE A 10 33.44 -5.43 -12.16
C PHE A 10 33.59 -6.73 -11.35
N LYS A 11 34.42 -6.70 -10.30
CA LYS A 11 34.62 -7.77 -9.30
C LYS A 11 34.52 -7.16 -7.90
N ILE A 12 33.87 -7.86 -6.98
CA ILE A 12 33.74 -7.47 -5.57
C ILE A 12 33.99 -8.66 -4.66
N GLY A 13 34.44 -8.37 -3.45
CA GLY A 13 34.54 -9.35 -2.35
C GLY A 13 33.35 -9.30 -1.40
N HIS A 14 32.63 -8.17 -1.35
CA HIS A 14 31.48 -8.00 -0.46
C HIS A 14 30.39 -7.17 -1.12
N ALA A 15 29.12 -7.45 -0.80
CA ALA A 15 27.99 -6.61 -1.15
C ALA A 15 27.02 -6.51 0.02
N LEU A 16 26.40 -5.34 0.17
CA LEU A 16 25.24 -5.13 1.03
C LEU A 16 24.04 -4.84 0.13
N ILE A 17 22.94 -5.56 0.36
CA ILE A 17 21.67 -5.34 -0.32
C ILE A 17 20.64 -4.92 0.73
N ASP A 18 20.10 -3.73 0.57
CA ASP A 18 19.10 -3.14 1.45
C ASP A 18 17.70 -3.27 0.82
N GLU A 19 16.70 -3.61 1.64
CA GLU A 19 15.29 -3.76 1.31
C GLU A 19 15.01 -4.63 0.07
N LEU A 20 15.63 -5.81 0.03
CA LEU A 20 15.57 -6.72 -1.11
C LEU A 20 14.14 -7.24 -1.38
N ASP A 21 13.35 -7.48 -0.33
CA ASP A 21 11.99 -8.03 -0.45
C ASP A 21 10.91 -6.96 -0.74
N VAL A 22 11.26 -5.67 -0.74
CA VAL A 22 10.41 -4.61 -1.28
C VAL A 22 10.25 -4.74 -2.80
N MET A 23 11.26 -5.29 -3.49
CA MET A 23 11.19 -5.51 -4.94
C MET A 23 10.27 -6.67 -5.31
N ALA A 24 9.71 -6.61 -6.53
CA ALA A 24 9.06 -7.77 -7.12
C ALA A 24 10.05 -8.95 -7.18
N LYS A 25 9.57 -10.15 -6.84
CA LYS A 25 10.39 -11.36 -6.68
C LYS A 25 11.29 -11.65 -7.88
N VAL A 26 10.78 -11.53 -9.10
CA VAL A 26 11.54 -11.72 -10.34
C VAL A 26 12.70 -10.72 -10.45
N LYS A 27 12.46 -9.46 -10.09
CA LYS A 27 13.49 -8.41 -10.10
C LYS A 27 14.55 -8.66 -9.01
N ALA A 28 14.13 -9.07 -7.81
CA ALA A 28 15.04 -9.47 -6.74
C ALA A 28 15.93 -10.65 -7.15
N GLN A 29 15.36 -11.67 -7.80
CA GLN A 29 16.11 -12.82 -8.30
C GLN A 29 17.12 -12.43 -9.39
N GLN A 30 16.75 -11.53 -10.31
CA GLN A 30 17.68 -11.01 -11.32
C GLN A 30 18.83 -10.23 -10.70
N ALA A 31 18.53 -9.33 -9.75
CA ALA A 31 19.52 -8.58 -8.98
C ALA A 31 20.49 -9.52 -8.27
N TRP A 32 19.95 -10.48 -7.51
CA TRP A 32 20.73 -11.48 -6.80
C TRP A 32 21.72 -12.19 -7.73
N ARG A 33 21.22 -12.79 -8.83
CA ARG A 33 22.05 -13.51 -9.82
C ARG A 33 23.18 -12.65 -10.40
N LYS A 34 22.93 -11.36 -10.65
CA LYS A 34 23.96 -10.46 -11.16
C LYS A 34 25.03 -10.19 -10.10
N ILE A 35 24.64 -10.00 -8.84
CA ILE A 35 25.54 -9.71 -7.71
C ILE A 35 26.42 -10.92 -7.38
N ILE A 36 25.84 -12.13 -7.22
CA ILE A 36 26.65 -13.34 -6.98
C ILE A 36 27.66 -13.57 -8.10
N ALA A 37 27.31 -13.25 -9.36
CA ALA A 37 28.25 -13.37 -10.47
C ALA A 37 29.44 -12.38 -10.40
N ARG A 38 29.41 -11.37 -9.52
CA ARG A 38 30.52 -10.43 -9.27
C ARG A 38 31.40 -10.85 -8.08
N MET A 39 30.99 -11.82 -7.28
CA MET A 39 31.68 -12.34 -6.08
C MET A 39 32.90 -13.19 -6.40
N ARG A 40 33.89 -12.57 -7.05
CA ARG A 40 35.08 -13.23 -7.61
C ARG A 40 36.37 -12.44 -7.36
N TYR A 41 36.37 -11.58 -6.34
CA TYR A 41 37.60 -10.96 -5.88
C TYR A 41 38.46 -12.03 -5.19
N LYS A 42 39.76 -12.06 -5.50
CA LYS A 42 40.70 -13.06 -5.00
C LYS A 42 41.74 -12.37 -4.15
N GLN A 43 41.65 -12.59 -2.84
CA GLN A 43 42.61 -12.12 -1.84
C GLN A 43 42.77 -13.21 -0.78
N ALA A 44 44.00 -13.46 -0.34
CA ALA A 44 44.25 -14.47 0.69
C ALA A 44 43.48 -14.14 1.98
N GLY A 45 42.80 -15.13 2.55
CA GLY A 45 41.99 -14.96 3.76
C GLY A 45 40.64 -14.27 3.57
N LEU A 46 40.34 -13.77 2.37
CA LEU A 46 39.04 -13.16 2.09
C LEU A 46 37.99 -14.22 1.73
N LEU A 47 36.92 -14.26 2.51
CA LEU A 47 35.69 -14.96 2.14
C LEU A 47 34.75 -13.96 1.47
N ASN A 48 34.35 -14.23 0.22
CA ASN A 48 33.40 -13.36 -0.45
C ASN A 48 32.00 -13.53 0.16
N GLY A 49 31.31 -12.43 0.43
CA GLY A 49 30.05 -12.44 1.17
C GLY A 49 29.01 -11.46 0.63
N ILE A 50 27.75 -11.74 0.90
CA ILE A 50 26.62 -10.83 0.64
C ILE A 50 25.83 -10.71 1.93
N ASP A 51 25.66 -9.49 2.40
CA ASP A 51 24.74 -9.17 3.48
C ASP A 51 23.43 -8.65 2.89
N VAL A 52 22.31 -9.09 3.46
CA VAL A 52 20.98 -8.61 3.09
C VAL A 52 20.28 -8.10 4.35
N ALA A 53 19.90 -6.83 4.34
CA ALA A 53 19.02 -6.24 5.34
C ALA A 53 17.66 -5.98 4.67
N THR A 54 16.57 -6.46 5.25
CA THR A 54 15.23 -6.27 4.67
C THR A 54 14.16 -6.41 5.74
N THR A 55 13.03 -5.73 5.51
CA THR A 55 11.78 -6.08 6.19
C THR A 55 11.13 -7.27 5.49
N PRO A 56 10.64 -8.30 6.21
CA PRO A 56 9.92 -9.42 5.61
C PRO A 56 8.58 -8.98 4.99
N GLU A 57 8.53 -8.93 3.66
CA GLU A 57 7.32 -8.59 2.89
C GLU A 57 6.57 -9.86 2.46
N GLY A 58 6.41 -10.79 3.40
CA GLY A 58 5.85 -12.13 3.22
C GLY A 58 6.84 -13.15 2.66
N PHE A 59 6.34 -14.27 2.12
CA PHE A 59 7.17 -15.39 1.65
C PHE A 59 7.79 -15.15 0.25
N LYS A 60 8.56 -14.06 0.10
CA LYS A 60 9.22 -13.65 -1.16
C LYS A 60 10.64 -14.22 -1.31
N PHE A 61 11.54 -13.46 -1.93
CA PHE A 61 12.85 -13.92 -2.37
C PHE A 61 13.76 -14.24 -1.20
N THR A 62 13.78 -13.40 -0.15
CA THR A 62 14.65 -13.69 0.99
C THR A 62 14.21 -14.93 1.76
N TYR A 63 12.91 -15.18 1.92
CA TYR A 63 12.41 -16.44 2.47
C TYR A 63 12.85 -17.65 1.65
N GLU A 64 12.69 -17.58 0.33
CA GLU A 64 13.14 -18.67 -0.55
C GLU A 64 14.64 -18.92 -0.41
N GLN A 65 15.45 -17.88 -0.41
CA GLN A 65 16.91 -18.03 -0.45
C GLN A 65 17.53 -18.37 0.90
N PHE A 66 17.11 -17.70 1.96
CA PHE A 66 17.71 -17.80 3.29
C PHE A 66 17.00 -18.79 4.21
N VAL A 67 15.77 -19.23 3.88
CA VAL A 67 15.07 -20.28 4.61
C VAL A 67 14.95 -21.55 3.78
N LYS A 68 14.28 -21.53 2.62
CA LYS A 68 14.03 -22.78 1.86
C LYS A 68 15.31 -23.34 1.25
N GLU A 69 16.02 -22.56 0.44
CA GLU A 69 17.24 -23.00 -0.24
C GLU A 69 18.37 -23.31 0.76
N ALA A 70 18.53 -22.48 1.78
CA ALA A 70 19.50 -22.69 2.85
C ALA A 70 19.32 -24.06 3.52
N ASN A 71 18.08 -24.49 3.76
CA ASN A 71 17.77 -25.76 4.42
C ASN A 71 17.67 -26.97 3.47
N LYS A 72 17.93 -26.82 2.16
CA LYS A 72 17.92 -27.97 1.23
C LYS A 72 19.05 -28.97 1.46
N SER A 73 20.17 -28.54 2.04
CA SER A 73 21.28 -29.42 2.39
C SER A 73 22.18 -28.79 3.45
N GLU A 74 22.94 -29.62 4.17
CA GLU A 74 23.90 -29.13 5.16
C GLU A 74 24.97 -28.22 4.53
N ALA A 75 25.41 -28.53 3.31
CA ALA A 75 26.37 -27.72 2.56
C ALA A 75 25.81 -26.32 2.27
N LYS A 76 24.52 -26.20 1.89
CA LYS A 76 23.88 -24.89 1.71
C LYS A 76 23.69 -24.17 3.04
N ARG A 77 23.30 -24.87 4.10
CA ARG A 77 23.11 -24.26 5.43
C ARG A 77 24.37 -23.61 5.98
N LYS A 78 25.55 -24.11 5.62
CA LYS A 78 26.85 -23.48 5.96
C LYS A 78 27.14 -22.19 5.18
N LEU A 79 26.44 -21.94 4.07
CA LEU A 79 26.63 -20.77 3.19
C LEU A 79 25.64 -19.63 3.47
N TYR A 80 24.57 -19.89 4.22
CA TYR A 80 23.50 -18.92 4.50
C TYR A 80 23.30 -18.78 6.00
N GLY A 81 23.40 -17.55 6.49
CA GLY A 81 23.01 -17.16 7.85
C GLY A 81 21.78 -16.27 7.80
N MET A 82 20.93 -16.37 8.82
CA MET A 82 19.78 -15.48 9.00
C MET A 82 19.68 -15.11 10.47
N ILE A 83 19.53 -13.82 10.74
CA ILE A 83 19.24 -13.27 12.05
C ILE A 83 17.90 -12.58 11.92
N GLN A 84 16.95 -12.93 12.79
CA GLN A 84 15.70 -12.18 12.92
C GLN A 84 15.90 -11.15 14.01
N ALA A 85 15.80 -9.88 13.64
CA ALA A 85 15.88 -8.76 14.57
C ALA A 85 14.47 -8.27 14.89
N SER A 86 14.12 -8.25 16.16
CA SER A 86 12.87 -7.68 16.62
C SER A 86 13.06 -6.22 17.02
N THR A 87 12.04 -5.39 16.82
CA THR A 87 11.99 -4.03 17.37
C THR A 87 12.17 -4.02 18.89
N TYR A 88 11.67 -5.06 19.58
CA TYR A 88 11.83 -5.23 21.03
C TYR A 88 13.31 -5.41 21.44
N ASP A 89 14.16 -5.95 20.56
CA ASP A 89 15.61 -6.08 20.85
C ASP A 89 16.30 -4.71 20.89
N ASN A 90 15.67 -3.67 20.34
CA ASN A 90 16.18 -2.30 20.31
C ASN A 90 15.30 -1.32 21.12
N GLU A 91 14.38 -1.81 21.95
CA GLU A 91 13.37 -1.02 22.65
C GLU A 91 13.97 0.14 23.47
N ALA A 92 15.08 -0.11 24.17
CA ALA A 92 15.77 0.91 24.99
C ALA A 92 16.26 2.14 24.20
N ASN A 93 16.31 2.07 22.87
CA ASN A 93 16.74 3.16 21.98
C ASN A 93 15.58 3.81 21.22
N LEU A 94 14.34 3.45 21.54
CA LEU A 94 13.14 3.95 20.87
C LEU A 94 12.36 4.91 21.78
N PRO A 95 11.58 5.84 21.20
CA PRO A 95 10.57 6.57 21.97
C PRO A 95 9.62 5.62 22.70
N ASP A 96 9.21 5.99 23.92
CA ASP A 96 8.33 5.18 24.77
C ASP A 96 7.01 4.79 24.07
N ASP A 97 6.52 5.63 23.16
CA ASP A 97 5.28 5.44 22.41
C ASP A 97 5.46 4.75 21.05
N TYR A 98 6.69 4.41 20.66
CA TYR A 98 6.97 3.91 19.30
C TYR A 98 6.26 2.59 19.01
N ILE A 99 6.39 1.61 19.90
CA ILE A 99 5.79 0.29 19.69
C ILE A 99 4.26 0.40 19.69
N SER A 100 3.67 1.11 20.65
CA SER A 100 2.22 1.35 20.70
C SER A 100 1.71 2.07 19.45
N SER A 101 2.45 3.05 18.93
CA SER A 101 2.07 3.76 17.70
C SER A 101 2.00 2.83 16.49
N LEU A 102 2.85 1.79 16.45
CA LEU A 102 2.81 0.78 15.38
C LEU A 102 1.55 -0.08 15.50
N TYR A 103 1.18 -0.51 16.71
CA TYR A 103 -0.07 -1.26 16.91
C TYR A 103 -1.31 -0.46 16.51
N GLU A 104 -1.34 0.84 16.80
CA GLU A 104 -2.43 1.73 16.40
C GLU A 104 -2.51 1.89 14.86
N SER A 105 -1.36 1.89 14.19
CA SER A 105 -1.25 2.23 12.77
C SER A 105 -1.36 1.05 11.81
N TYR A 106 -1.04 -0.18 12.24
CA TYR A 106 -0.91 -1.33 11.35
C TYR A 106 -1.99 -2.40 11.60
N PRO A 107 -2.41 -3.14 10.56
CA PRO A 107 -3.28 -4.30 10.72
C PRO A 107 -2.62 -5.43 11.54
N PRO A 108 -3.40 -6.26 12.25
CA PRO A 108 -2.89 -7.36 13.07
C PRO A 108 -1.93 -8.31 12.36
N GLN A 109 -2.18 -8.64 11.08
CA GLN A 109 -1.37 -9.59 10.32
C GLN A 109 0.02 -9.03 9.99
N LEU A 110 0.14 -7.71 9.84
CA LEU A 110 1.39 -7.04 9.48
C LEU A 110 2.29 -6.75 10.67
N ILE A 111 1.72 -6.63 11.87
CA ILE A 111 2.48 -6.33 13.08
C ILE A 111 3.59 -7.34 13.37
N SER A 112 3.36 -8.63 13.13
CA SER A 112 4.39 -9.63 13.37
C SER A 112 5.58 -9.49 12.39
N ALA A 113 5.35 -9.02 11.17
CA ALA A 113 6.44 -8.69 10.25
C ALA A 113 7.24 -7.48 10.74
N TYR A 114 6.54 -6.37 11.04
CA TYR A 114 7.19 -5.09 11.35
C TYR A 114 7.80 -5.01 12.76
N LEU A 115 7.21 -5.67 13.77
CA LEU A 115 7.76 -5.68 15.13
C LEU A 115 8.70 -6.86 15.41
N ARG A 116 8.44 -8.02 14.82
CA ARG A 116 9.16 -9.26 15.16
C ARG A 116 10.06 -9.79 14.04
N GLY A 117 10.10 -9.12 12.87
CA GLY A 117 10.91 -9.55 11.75
C GLY A 117 10.52 -10.94 11.24
N GLN A 118 9.23 -11.29 11.29
CA GLN A 118 8.75 -12.62 10.91
C GLN A 118 8.23 -12.67 9.47
N PHE A 119 8.51 -13.77 8.78
CA PHE A 119 7.84 -14.08 7.52
C PHE A 119 6.40 -14.54 7.80
N VAL A 120 5.42 -13.72 7.43
CA VAL A 120 4.00 -14.00 7.61
C VAL A 120 3.27 -14.04 6.27
N ASN A 121 2.08 -14.64 6.23
CA ASN A 121 1.29 -14.63 5.00
C ASN A 121 0.61 -13.28 4.82
N LEU A 122 0.91 -12.60 3.72
CA LEU A 122 0.37 -11.27 3.40
C LEU A 122 -0.61 -11.27 2.23
N THR A 123 -0.78 -12.40 1.55
CA THR A 123 -1.53 -12.48 0.28
C THR A 123 -2.41 -13.71 0.16
N SER A 124 -2.71 -14.42 1.26
CA SER A 124 -3.67 -15.54 1.24
C SER A 124 -5.05 -15.12 1.71
N GLY A 125 -6.07 -15.52 0.95
CA GLY A 125 -7.47 -15.30 1.32
C GLY A 125 -8.00 -13.96 0.78
N ALA A 126 -8.91 -13.36 1.54
CA ALA A 126 -9.48 -12.06 1.22
C ALA A 126 -8.46 -10.94 1.35
N VAL A 127 -8.60 -9.90 0.52
CA VAL A 127 -7.80 -8.66 0.57
C VAL A 127 -8.07 -7.88 1.87
N TYR A 128 -9.29 -7.98 2.39
CA TYR A 128 -9.74 -7.32 3.62
C TYR A 128 -10.26 -8.35 4.63
N PRO A 129 -9.39 -9.22 5.18
CA PRO A 129 -9.81 -10.41 5.91
C PRO A 129 -10.54 -10.11 7.22
N ASP A 130 -10.30 -8.94 7.83
CA ASP A 130 -10.91 -8.56 9.11
C ASP A 130 -12.18 -7.70 8.95
N PHE A 131 -12.61 -7.40 7.72
CA PHE A 131 -13.87 -6.70 7.52
C PHE A 131 -15.01 -7.55 8.02
N ASP A 132 -15.79 -7.01 8.93
CA ASP A 132 -16.98 -7.66 9.46
C ASP A 132 -18.18 -6.77 9.21
N ARG A 133 -19.15 -7.28 8.45
CA ARG A 133 -20.36 -6.51 8.09
C ARG A 133 -21.04 -5.93 9.33
N VAL A 134 -21.14 -6.66 10.43
CA VAL A 134 -21.85 -6.21 11.62
C VAL A 134 -21.00 -5.22 12.42
N LEU A 135 -19.72 -5.54 12.64
CA LEU A 135 -18.85 -4.71 13.48
C LEU A 135 -18.35 -3.45 12.77
N ASN A 136 -18.29 -3.41 11.44
CA ASN A 136 -17.97 -2.23 10.66
C ASN A 136 -19.20 -1.48 10.13
N HIS A 137 -20.43 -1.97 10.36
CA HIS A 137 -21.64 -1.27 9.95
C HIS A 137 -21.88 0.03 10.75
N THR A 138 -22.55 0.98 10.11
CA THR A 138 -23.17 2.15 10.74
C THR A 138 -24.46 2.52 10.01
N ASP A 139 -25.49 2.95 10.74
CA ASP A 139 -26.69 3.55 10.16
C ASP A 139 -26.60 5.08 10.07
N GLU A 140 -25.41 5.64 10.31
CA GLU A 140 -25.17 7.07 10.15
C GLU A 140 -25.53 7.56 8.74
N GLU A 141 -26.02 8.79 8.67
CA GLU A 141 -26.31 9.47 7.42
C GLU A 141 -25.48 10.74 7.27
N ILE A 142 -25.39 11.22 6.03
CA ILE A 142 -24.76 12.49 5.70
C ILE A 142 -25.62 13.62 6.27
N LYS A 143 -25.03 14.49 7.08
CA LYS A 143 -25.65 15.67 7.69
C LYS A 143 -25.47 16.88 6.77
N LYS A 144 -26.54 17.66 6.60
CA LYS A 144 -26.55 18.85 5.73
C LYS A 144 -25.34 19.76 5.98
N GLY A 145 -24.63 20.11 4.90
CA GLY A 145 -23.54 21.07 4.90
C GLY A 145 -22.20 20.56 5.45
N GLU A 146 -22.11 19.27 5.84
CA GLU A 146 -20.83 18.70 6.26
C GLU A 146 -19.89 18.47 5.06
N PRO A 147 -18.57 18.59 5.24
CA PRO A 147 -17.62 18.37 4.15
C PRO A 147 -17.60 16.91 3.72
N LEU A 148 -17.65 16.68 2.41
CA LEU A 148 -17.63 15.36 1.80
C LEU A 148 -16.27 15.09 1.17
N LEU A 149 -15.76 13.88 1.41
CA LEU A 149 -14.54 13.38 0.82
C LEU A 149 -14.90 12.20 -0.09
N ILE A 150 -14.76 12.38 -1.41
CA ILE A 150 -15.17 11.39 -2.40
C ILE A 150 -13.94 10.74 -3.01
N GLY A 151 -13.80 9.43 -2.85
CA GLY A 151 -12.84 8.65 -3.61
C GLY A 151 -13.40 8.28 -4.96
N MET A 152 -12.63 8.36 -6.05
CA MET A 152 -13.14 8.14 -7.40
C MET A 152 -12.17 7.34 -8.27
N ASP A 153 -12.69 6.38 -9.03
CA ASP A 153 -11.95 5.60 -10.03
C ASP A 153 -12.48 5.90 -11.45
N PHE A 154 -11.63 6.43 -12.34
CA PHE A 154 -12.01 6.86 -13.69
C PHE A 154 -12.21 5.74 -14.72
N ASN A 155 -12.64 4.56 -14.29
CA ASN A 155 -12.91 3.46 -15.22
C ASN A 155 -14.09 3.81 -16.14
N VAL A 156 -13.82 4.27 -17.36
CA VAL A 156 -14.82 4.73 -18.34
C VAL A 156 -15.90 3.66 -18.56
N LEU A 157 -17.17 4.07 -18.59
CA LEU A 157 -18.37 3.22 -18.62
C LEU A 157 -18.70 2.46 -17.31
N LYS A 158 -17.79 2.45 -16.33
CA LYS A 158 -17.96 1.77 -15.04
C LYS A 158 -17.34 2.55 -13.89
N MET A 159 -17.48 3.88 -13.90
CA MET A 159 -16.88 4.73 -12.87
C MET A 159 -17.50 4.40 -11.52
N ALA A 160 -16.65 4.46 -10.49
CA ALA A 160 -17.03 4.21 -9.12
C ALA A 160 -16.60 5.38 -8.23
N ALA A 161 -17.44 5.71 -7.26
CA ALA A 161 -17.15 6.69 -6.24
C ALA A 161 -17.70 6.24 -4.88
N VAL A 162 -16.90 6.43 -3.83
CA VAL A 162 -17.30 6.18 -2.43
C VAL A 162 -17.25 7.50 -1.67
N VAL A 163 -18.36 7.83 -1.00
CA VAL A 163 -18.55 9.11 -0.32
C VAL A 163 -18.27 8.93 1.16
N TYR A 164 -17.25 9.63 1.63
CA TYR A 164 -16.85 9.65 3.03
C TYR A 164 -17.19 10.96 3.73
N VAL A 165 -17.43 10.83 5.02
CA VAL A 165 -17.36 11.92 5.99
C VAL A 165 -16.31 11.55 7.02
N ILE A 166 -15.50 12.53 7.44
CA ILE A 166 -14.56 12.35 8.55
C ILE A 166 -15.19 12.92 9.81
N ARG A 167 -15.49 12.05 10.79
CA ARG A 167 -16.06 12.44 12.08
C ARG A 167 -15.13 11.97 13.19
N GLU A 168 -14.73 12.88 14.07
CA GLU A 168 -13.78 12.59 15.16
C GLU A 168 -12.47 11.96 14.65
N GLY A 169 -12.00 12.43 13.49
CA GLY A 169 -10.81 11.88 12.84
C GLY A 169 -10.99 10.48 12.22
N LYS A 170 -12.20 9.91 12.21
CA LYS A 170 -12.46 8.56 11.69
C LYS A 170 -13.32 8.58 10.43
N PRO A 171 -13.03 7.72 9.43
CA PRO A 171 -13.78 7.69 8.19
C PRO A 171 -15.13 6.98 8.33
N ARG A 172 -16.16 7.56 7.71
CA ARG A 172 -17.50 7.00 7.56
C ARG A 172 -17.85 6.95 6.08
N ALA A 173 -17.89 5.75 5.47
CA ALA A 173 -18.42 5.58 4.12
C ALA A 173 -19.95 5.56 4.21
N LEU A 174 -20.63 6.58 3.68
CA LEU A 174 -22.06 6.80 3.91
C LEU A 174 -22.91 6.78 2.63
N ASP A 175 -22.28 6.80 1.46
CA ASP A 175 -22.95 6.66 0.16
C ASP A 175 -21.96 6.16 -0.91
N GLU A 176 -22.47 5.65 -2.02
CA GLU A 176 -21.67 5.24 -3.18
C GLU A 176 -22.39 5.54 -4.51
N LEU A 177 -21.60 5.76 -5.56
CA LEU A 177 -22.07 5.86 -6.94
C LEU A 177 -21.24 4.91 -7.79
N VAL A 178 -21.88 3.89 -8.38
CA VAL A 178 -21.19 2.83 -9.12
C VAL A 178 -21.84 2.66 -10.49
N GLY A 179 -21.05 2.31 -11.50
CA GLY A 179 -21.54 2.07 -12.86
C GLY A 179 -21.85 3.35 -13.63
N VAL A 180 -21.25 4.48 -13.23
CA VAL A 180 -21.47 5.77 -13.90
C VAL A 180 -20.66 5.82 -15.19
N ARG A 181 -21.27 6.35 -16.26
CA ARG A 181 -20.73 6.27 -17.62
C ARG A 181 -19.45 7.09 -17.80
N ASP A 182 -19.46 8.33 -17.35
CA ASP A 182 -18.42 9.33 -17.60
C ASP A 182 -18.37 10.38 -16.49
N THR A 183 -17.27 11.14 -16.45
CA THR A 183 -17.01 12.16 -15.42
C THR A 183 -18.05 13.29 -15.40
N PRO A 184 -18.53 13.83 -16.55
CA PRO A 184 -19.63 14.81 -16.54
C PRO A 184 -20.89 14.28 -15.86
N THR A 185 -21.31 13.04 -16.17
CA THR A 185 -22.48 12.41 -15.56
C THR A 185 -22.25 12.19 -14.07
N MET A 186 -21.04 11.78 -13.66
CA MET A 186 -20.67 11.65 -12.25
C MET A 186 -20.80 12.98 -11.51
N CYS A 187 -20.31 14.09 -12.10
CA CYS A 187 -20.43 15.42 -11.50
C CYS A 187 -21.90 15.83 -11.30
N GLN A 188 -22.73 15.60 -12.32
CA GLN A 188 -24.16 15.89 -12.25
C GLN A 188 -24.82 15.11 -11.09
N LEU A 189 -24.62 13.79 -11.03
CA LEU A 189 -25.21 12.95 -9.99
C LEU A 189 -24.75 13.34 -8.58
N ILE A 190 -23.47 13.69 -8.42
CA ILE A 190 -22.92 14.17 -7.14
C ILE A 190 -23.58 15.49 -6.72
N ASN A 191 -23.70 16.46 -7.63
CA ASN A 191 -24.32 17.76 -7.33
C ASN A 191 -25.83 17.65 -7.04
N GLU A 192 -26.53 16.75 -7.74
CA GLU A 192 -27.96 16.48 -7.50
C GLU A 192 -28.19 15.78 -6.16
N ARG A 193 -27.33 14.81 -5.79
CA ARG A 193 -27.49 14.03 -4.56
C ARG A 193 -27.01 14.77 -3.32
N PHE A 194 -25.98 15.60 -3.44
CA PHE A 194 -25.36 16.32 -2.33
C PHE A 194 -25.36 17.85 -2.53
N PRO A 195 -26.54 18.47 -2.66
CA PRO A 195 -26.62 19.92 -2.77
C PRO A 195 -26.10 20.58 -1.48
N ASP A 196 -25.45 21.73 -1.62
CA ASP A 196 -24.93 22.55 -0.51
C ASP A 196 -23.78 21.93 0.32
N HIS A 197 -23.07 20.93 -0.21
CA HIS A 197 -21.90 20.34 0.45
C HIS A 197 -20.56 20.84 -0.15
N ASP A 198 -19.55 21.02 0.69
CA ASP A 198 -18.17 21.23 0.25
C ASP A 198 -17.55 19.87 -0.11
N ILE A 199 -17.26 19.66 -1.39
CA ILE A 199 -16.85 18.36 -1.93
C ILE A 199 -15.38 18.38 -2.33
N THR A 200 -14.63 17.45 -1.74
CA THR A 200 -13.25 17.14 -2.13
C THR A 200 -13.19 15.77 -2.78
N VAL A 201 -12.74 15.70 -4.02
CA VAL A 201 -12.55 14.46 -4.77
C VAL A 201 -11.07 14.06 -4.74
N ILE A 202 -10.81 12.80 -4.34
CA ILE A 202 -9.50 12.14 -4.42
C ILE A 202 -9.61 11.05 -5.49
N PRO A 203 -9.27 11.37 -6.74
CA PRO A 203 -9.35 10.41 -7.83
C PRO A 203 -8.08 9.59 -7.96
N ASP A 204 -8.13 8.55 -8.80
CA ASP A 204 -6.95 7.89 -9.31
C ASP A 204 -6.13 8.81 -10.24
N ALA A 205 -4.80 8.72 -10.20
CA ALA A 205 -3.91 9.60 -10.98
C ALA A 205 -4.05 9.49 -12.51
N SER A 206 -4.78 8.50 -13.05
CA SER A 206 -4.93 8.35 -14.51
C SER A 206 -5.73 9.48 -15.17
N GLY A 207 -6.59 10.17 -14.40
CA GLY A 207 -7.41 11.30 -14.88
C GLY A 207 -6.66 12.58 -15.27
N GLN A 208 -5.32 12.61 -15.15
CA GLN A 208 -4.49 13.71 -15.68
C GLN A 208 -4.25 13.64 -17.19
N ALA A 209 -4.34 12.45 -17.78
CA ALA A 209 -4.01 12.27 -19.19
C ALA A 209 -5.12 12.87 -20.07
N THR A 210 -4.77 13.87 -20.89
CA THR A 210 -5.62 14.26 -22.01
C THR A 210 -5.61 13.14 -23.04
N SER A 211 -6.79 12.65 -23.44
CA SER A 211 -6.84 11.63 -24.49
C SER A 211 -6.28 12.22 -25.79
N SER A 212 -5.24 11.58 -26.36
CA SER A 212 -4.56 12.07 -27.58
C SER A 212 -5.39 11.90 -28.86
N LYS A 213 -6.68 11.55 -28.75
CA LYS A 213 -7.57 11.27 -29.88
C LYS A 213 -8.69 12.29 -30.07
N ASN A 214 -8.92 13.19 -29.13
CA ASN A 214 -9.79 14.36 -29.29
C ASN A 214 -9.38 15.40 -28.25
N PHE A 215 -9.36 16.67 -28.63
CA PHE A 215 -9.10 17.84 -27.79
C PHE A 215 -10.13 17.94 -26.62
N SER A 216 -10.06 16.99 -25.69
CA SER A 216 -11.02 16.75 -24.61
C SER A 216 -10.40 17.19 -23.29
N GLU A 217 -11.18 17.97 -22.54
CA GLU A 217 -10.87 18.42 -21.18
C GLU A 217 -10.57 17.19 -20.29
N SER A 218 -9.46 17.20 -19.55
CA SER A 218 -9.12 16.10 -18.64
C SER A 218 -10.19 15.93 -17.56
N ASP A 219 -10.39 14.72 -17.03
CA ASP A 219 -11.38 14.47 -15.97
C ASP A 219 -11.19 15.38 -14.75
N HIS A 220 -9.94 15.68 -14.38
CA HIS A 220 -9.63 16.62 -13.30
C HIS A 220 -10.10 18.05 -13.58
N ALA A 221 -10.04 18.50 -14.84
CA ALA A 221 -10.53 19.81 -15.22
C ALA A 221 -12.06 19.85 -15.18
N ILE A 222 -12.73 18.77 -15.62
CA ILE A 222 -14.19 18.62 -15.52
C ILE A 222 -14.64 18.69 -14.06
N LEU A 223 -13.98 17.97 -13.14
CA LEU A 223 -14.30 18.02 -11.71
C LEU A 223 -14.16 19.44 -11.13
N LYS A 224 -13.05 20.14 -11.44
CA LYS A 224 -12.81 21.51 -10.97
C LYS A 224 -13.83 22.51 -11.52
N LYS A 225 -14.21 22.37 -12.78
CA LYS A 225 -15.22 23.22 -13.44
C LYS A 225 -16.61 23.06 -12.83
N ASN A 226 -16.90 21.88 -12.26
CA ASN A 226 -18.12 21.61 -11.51
C ASN A 226 -18.05 22.04 -10.03
N GLY A 227 -17.01 22.77 -9.62
CA GLY A 227 -16.88 23.34 -8.28
C GLY A 227 -16.23 22.40 -7.25
N PHE A 228 -15.76 21.21 -7.64
CA PHE A 228 -15.12 20.28 -6.71
C PHE A 228 -13.66 20.64 -6.46
N LYS A 229 -13.23 20.48 -5.20
CA LYS A 229 -11.80 20.46 -4.86
C LYS A 229 -11.23 19.13 -5.32
N VAL A 230 -10.13 19.13 -6.07
CA VAL A 230 -9.52 17.90 -6.60
C VAL A 230 -8.14 17.73 -6.01
N GLU A 231 -7.95 16.63 -5.30
CA GLU A 231 -6.75 16.34 -4.53
C GLU A 231 -6.00 15.13 -5.06
N VAL A 232 -5.06 15.37 -5.98
CA VAL A 232 -4.26 14.33 -6.62
C VAL A 232 -2.84 14.34 -6.06
N ASN A 233 -2.30 13.17 -5.73
CA ASN A 233 -0.87 13.05 -5.44
C ASN A 233 -0.10 12.92 -6.76
N GLY A 234 1.15 13.40 -6.83
CA GLY A 234 1.96 13.26 -8.05
C GLY A 234 2.17 11.80 -8.51
N VAL A 235 2.00 10.85 -7.59
CA VAL A 235 1.97 9.40 -7.83
C VAL A 235 0.89 8.79 -6.95
N ASN A 236 0.10 7.85 -7.49
CA ASN A 236 -0.84 7.07 -6.67
C ASN A 236 -0.10 6.30 -5.57
N PRO A 237 -0.69 6.15 -4.37
CA PRO A 237 -0.14 5.21 -3.39
C PRO A 237 -0.03 3.82 -4.02
N GLY A 238 1.01 3.07 -3.67
CA GLY A 238 1.14 1.69 -4.15
C GLY A 238 -0.09 0.89 -3.75
N ILE A 239 -0.54 -0.04 -4.60
CA ILE A 239 -1.75 -0.87 -4.34
C ILE A 239 -1.68 -1.50 -2.94
N LYS A 240 -0.50 -1.99 -2.54
CA LYS A 240 -0.27 -2.59 -1.22
C LYS A 240 -0.40 -1.58 -0.08
N ASP A 241 0.15 -0.38 -0.24
CA ASP A 241 0.09 0.67 0.77
C ASP A 241 -1.38 1.11 0.98
N ARG A 242 -2.15 1.20 -0.12
CA ARG A 242 -3.59 1.49 -0.08
C ARG A 242 -4.37 0.42 0.67
N ILE A 243 -4.18 -0.85 0.31
CA ILE A 243 -4.83 -1.98 0.98
C ILE A 243 -4.47 -2.01 2.46
N THR A 244 -3.20 -1.74 2.79
CA THR A 244 -2.72 -1.72 4.18
C THR A 244 -3.37 -0.59 4.98
N ALA A 245 -3.50 0.61 4.41
CA ALA A 245 -4.22 1.72 5.03
C ALA A 245 -5.70 1.41 5.24
N VAL A 246 -6.35 0.78 4.27
CA VAL A 246 -7.75 0.36 4.40
C VAL A 246 -7.90 -0.70 5.50
N ASN A 247 -7.05 -1.74 5.52
CA ASN A 247 -7.08 -2.75 6.56
C ASN A 247 -6.83 -2.16 7.97
N ALA A 248 -5.90 -1.21 8.10
CA ALA A 248 -5.62 -0.57 9.39
C ALA A 248 -6.84 0.20 9.92
N GLN A 249 -7.60 0.83 9.03
CA GLN A 249 -8.85 1.49 9.41
C GLN A 249 -9.99 0.48 9.67
N ILE A 250 -10.02 -0.66 8.96
CA ILE A 250 -11.02 -1.72 9.21
C ILE A 250 -10.84 -2.31 10.60
N LEU A 251 -9.60 -2.69 10.94
CA LEU A 251 -9.19 -3.22 12.23
C LEU A 251 -7.68 -2.97 12.41
N ASN A 252 -7.31 -2.16 13.40
CA ASN A 252 -5.89 -2.02 13.79
C ASN A 252 -5.49 -3.11 14.78
N ALA A 253 -4.20 -3.19 15.12
CA ALA A 253 -3.68 -4.22 16.00
C ALA A 253 -4.02 -4.03 17.50
N GLU A 254 -4.55 -2.86 17.87
CA GLU A 254 -5.21 -2.64 19.17
C GLU A 254 -6.66 -3.16 19.20
N GLY A 255 -7.17 -3.67 18.07
CA GLY A 255 -8.53 -4.20 17.97
C GLY A 255 -9.60 -3.13 17.71
N GLU A 256 -9.20 -1.92 17.35
CA GLU A 256 -10.11 -0.81 17.06
C GLU A 256 -10.56 -0.81 15.60
N ARG A 257 -11.86 -0.53 15.39
CA ARG A 257 -12.47 -0.40 14.05
C ARG A 257 -12.78 1.07 13.77
N HIS A 258 -11.92 1.74 13.01
CA HIS A 258 -12.06 3.16 12.71
C HIS A 258 -12.96 3.41 11.50
N LEU A 259 -12.85 2.60 10.45
CA LEU A 259 -13.72 2.64 9.29
C LEU A 259 -15.08 2.06 9.65
N LYS A 260 -16.12 2.88 9.47
CA LYS A 260 -17.50 2.42 9.42
C LYS A 260 -18.08 2.63 8.04
N VAL A 261 -18.89 1.67 7.61
CA VAL A 261 -19.56 1.65 6.31
C VAL A 261 -21.05 1.54 6.55
N ASN A 262 -21.84 2.42 5.94
CA ASN A 262 -23.28 2.22 5.87
C ASN A 262 -23.55 1.12 4.84
N THR A 263 -23.66 -0.13 5.29
CA THR A 263 -23.69 -1.28 4.37
C THR A 263 -24.96 -1.32 3.51
N ASN A 264 -26.00 -0.58 3.92
CA ASN A 264 -27.25 -0.43 3.17
C ASN A 264 -27.11 0.60 2.03
N LYS A 265 -26.34 1.67 2.26
CA LYS A 265 -26.07 2.72 1.24
C LYS A 265 -24.82 2.47 0.41
N CYS A 266 -23.91 1.62 0.88
CA CYS A 266 -22.68 1.24 0.20
C CYS A 266 -22.60 -0.27 -0.10
N PRO A 267 -23.60 -0.89 -0.76
CA PRO A 267 -23.65 -2.35 -0.94
C PRO A 267 -22.51 -2.90 -1.80
N ASN A 268 -22.05 -2.18 -2.84
CA ASN A 268 -20.97 -2.64 -3.72
C ASN A 268 -19.61 -2.51 -3.04
N PHE A 269 -19.38 -1.42 -2.30
CA PHE A 269 -18.17 -1.28 -1.50
C PHE A 269 -18.12 -2.33 -0.40
N THR A 270 -19.24 -2.59 0.28
CA THR A 270 -19.37 -3.68 1.26
C THR A 270 -19.05 -5.04 0.64
N ALA A 271 -19.64 -5.36 -0.52
CA ALA A 271 -19.35 -6.61 -1.22
C ALA A 271 -17.87 -6.74 -1.62
N THR A 272 -17.23 -5.64 -1.99
CA THR A 272 -15.79 -5.61 -2.28
C THR A 272 -14.97 -5.94 -1.03
N LEU A 273 -15.29 -5.30 0.10
CA LEU A 273 -14.61 -5.56 1.37
C LEU A 273 -14.82 -7.01 1.85
N GLU A 274 -15.97 -7.62 1.59
CA GLU A 274 -16.28 -9.00 1.96
C GLU A 274 -15.63 -10.06 1.05
N GLN A 275 -15.52 -9.78 -0.26
CA GLN A 275 -15.33 -10.83 -1.27
C GLN A 275 -14.07 -10.68 -2.12
N GLN A 276 -13.40 -9.52 -2.11
CA GLN A 276 -12.21 -9.34 -2.94
C GLN A 276 -11.07 -10.23 -2.45
N VAL A 277 -10.49 -11.02 -3.36
CA VAL A 277 -9.38 -11.94 -3.09
C VAL A 277 -8.13 -11.52 -3.85
N TYR A 278 -6.98 -12.07 -3.48
CA TYR A 278 -5.75 -11.92 -4.25
C TYR A 278 -5.70 -12.88 -5.45
N ASP A 279 -5.09 -12.45 -6.54
CA ASP A 279 -4.70 -13.27 -7.68
C ASP A 279 -3.41 -14.07 -7.40
N ASP A 280 -3.01 -14.92 -8.34
CA ASP A 280 -1.78 -15.74 -8.26
C ASP A 280 -0.49 -14.91 -8.13
N PHE A 281 -0.56 -13.60 -8.41
CA PHE A 281 0.56 -12.67 -8.35
C PHE A 281 0.54 -11.80 -7.09
N GLY A 282 -0.44 -12.00 -6.19
CA GLY A 282 -0.58 -11.24 -4.94
C GLY A 282 -1.09 -9.82 -5.15
N MET A 283 -1.84 -9.58 -6.23
CA MET A 283 -2.59 -8.34 -6.49
C MET A 283 -4.09 -8.61 -6.29
N PRO A 284 -4.92 -7.59 -6.02
CA PRO A 284 -6.36 -7.80 -5.96
C PRO A 284 -6.88 -8.35 -7.29
N ASP A 285 -7.65 -9.43 -7.22
CA ASP A 285 -8.25 -10.03 -8.41
C ASP A 285 -9.23 -9.05 -9.06
N LYS A 286 -9.14 -8.98 -10.39
CA LYS A 286 -9.96 -8.09 -11.23
C LYS A 286 -11.05 -8.84 -11.99
N SER A 287 -11.02 -10.17 -11.99
CA SER A 287 -11.95 -10.98 -12.78
C SER A 287 -13.39 -10.83 -12.29
N ALA A 288 -13.59 -10.63 -10.99
CA ALA A 288 -14.90 -10.40 -10.37
C ALA A 288 -15.43 -8.96 -10.54
N GLY A 289 -14.64 -8.02 -11.05
CA GLY A 289 -15.05 -6.61 -11.23
C GLY A 289 -15.32 -5.83 -9.93
N LEU A 290 -14.87 -6.35 -8.79
CA LEU A 290 -14.99 -5.72 -7.48
C LEU A 290 -13.88 -4.67 -7.24
N ASP A 291 -12.84 -4.64 -8.06
CA ASP A 291 -11.66 -3.80 -7.84
C ASP A 291 -11.94 -2.30 -7.98
N HIS A 292 -12.85 -1.89 -8.85
CA HIS A 292 -13.10 -0.46 -9.11
C HIS A 292 -13.63 0.28 -7.89
N VAL A 293 -14.63 -0.28 -7.20
CA VAL A 293 -15.22 0.33 -6.01
C VAL A 293 -14.27 0.25 -4.82
N GLY A 294 -13.52 -0.85 -4.70
CA GLY A 294 -12.46 -0.99 -3.69
C GLY A 294 -11.36 0.04 -3.86
N ASP A 295 -10.93 0.27 -5.10
CA ASP A 295 -9.90 1.25 -5.44
C ASP A 295 -10.39 2.67 -5.16
N ALA A 296 -11.59 3.02 -5.65
CA ALA A 296 -12.26 4.28 -5.36
C ALA A 296 -12.36 4.54 -3.85
N GLY A 297 -12.85 3.55 -3.09
CA GLY A 297 -12.95 3.64 -1.63
C GLY A 297 -11.61 3.72 -0.91
N GLY A 298 -10.55 3.14 -1.47
CA GLY A 298 -9.23 3.11 -0.86
C GLY A 298 -8.42 4.40 -1.05
N TYR A 299 -8.62 5.16 -2.14
CA TYR A 299 -7.81 6.37 -2.40
C TYR A 299 -7.91 7.44 -1.30
N PRO A 300 -9.10 7.80 -0.79
CA PRO A 300 -9.22 8.73 0.32
C PRO A 300 -8.55 8.22 1.59
N ILE A 301 -8.71 6.92 1.87
CA ILE A 301 -8.16 6.30 3.08
C ILE A 301 -6.63 6.32 3.04
N ALA A 302 -6.03 5.89 1.93
CA ALA A 302 -4.58 5.91 1.78
C ALA A 302 -3.97 7.32 1.85
N LYS A 303 -4.72 8.34 1.44
CA LYS A 303 -4.26 9.73 1.45
C LYS A 303 -4.40 10.42 2.81
N ARG A 304 -5.49 10.15 3.54
CA ARG A 304 -5.79 10.79 4.83
C ARG A 304 -5.25 9.99 6.02
N PHE A 305 -5.20 8.67 5.89
CA PHE A 305 -4.76 7.72 6.92
C PHE A 305 -3.62 6.84 6.39
N PRO A 306 -2.51 7.42 5.90
CA PRO A 306 -1.39 6.63 5.43
C PRO A 306 -0.76 5.87 6.59
N VAL A 307 -0.52 4.57 6.40
CA VAL A 307 0.31 3.82 7.36
C VAL A 307 1.74 4.31 7.22
N ILE A 308 2.32 4.79 8.32
CA ILE A 308 3.67 5.35 8.34
C ILE A 308 4.69 4.22 8.20
N ILE A 309 4.99 3.82 6.96
CA ILE A 309 6.24 3.13 6.67
C ILE A 309 7.32 4.22 6.68
N GLN A 310 8.00 4.41 7.81
CA GLN A 310 9.17 5.28 7.84
C GLN A 310 10.25 4.67 6.93
N LYS A 311 10.24 5.03 5.65
CA LYS A 311 11.43 4.95 4.81
C LYS A 311 12.43 5.89 5.44
N ILE A 312 13.40 5.35 6.18
CA ILE A 312 14.53 6.11 6.70
C ILE A 312 15.27 6.72 5.51
N PHE A 313 14.90 7.94 5.13
CA PHE A 313 15.70 8.73 4.22
C PHE A 313 16.96 9.13 4.99
N LYS A 314 18.08 8.46 4.70
CA LYS A 314 19.40 8.94 5.10
C LYS A 314 19.63 10.33 4.50
N ARG A 315 19.31 11.39 5.24
CA ARG A 315 19.99 12.68 5.08
C ARG A 315 21.42 12.49 5.60
N ARG A 316 22.36 12.20 4.71
CA ARG A 316 23.77 12.49 4.98
C ARG A 316 23.89 14.00 5.08
N ALA A 317 24.00 14.53 6.29
CA ALA A 317 24.64 15.82 6.48
C ALA A 317 26.08 15.68 5.97
N ILE A 318 26.42 16.42 4.91
CA ILE A 318 27.80 16.64 4.52
C ILE A 318 28.39 17.51 5.62
N ALA A 319 29.20 16.91 6.50
CA ALA A 319 30.03 17.69 7.40
C ALA A 319 31.05 18.45 6.55
N GLY A 320 30.84 19.76 6.49
CA GLY A 320 31.65 20.68 5.73
C GLY A 320 33.10 20.70 6.22
N PHE A 321 33.97 20.99 5.26
CA PHE A 321 35.29 21.55 5.43
C PHE A 321 35.34 22.58 6.57
N SER A 322 36.33 22.43 7.44
CA SER A 322 36.84 23.52 8.26
C SER A 322 38.32 23.29 8.56
N ARG A 323 39.14 23.99 7.76
CA ARG A 323 40.59 24.25 7.85
C ARG A 323 41.54 23.10 7.55
#